data_AF-A0A125RCC7-F1
#
_entry.id   AF-A0A125RCC7-F1
#
_cell.length_a   1.000
_cell.length_b   1.000
_cell.length_c   1.000
_cell.angle_alpha   90.00
_cell.angle_beta   90.00
_cell.angle_gamma   90.00
#
_symmetry.space_group_name_H-M   'P 1'
#
loop_
_entity.id
_entity.type
_entity.pdbx_description
1 polymer ?
#
loop_
_entity_poly.entity_id
_entity_poly.type
_entity_poly.pdbx_seq_one_letter_code
_entity_poly.pdbx_strand_id
1 'polypeptide(L)'
;MNSLEELKSEITYENKTIFGVVGIIVGFLFWAIGHPAIGIGDVLILIFPCIFLIIPNQTIKNSKALAIISIVILLLFLLVGISSLFITVTDYMPSSYMFYDGYVETMLLADILQLILCIYGLFCAFLLTIPTEPEQAVMKSFNNNTIKNSGIKYDKYCSECGHGLINNPRFCPGCGTKLIDFEE
;
A
#
# COMPACT_ATOMS: atom_id res chain seq x y z
N MET A 1 -3.83 -23.55 -9.91
CA MET A 1 -4.89 -22.54 -10.10
C MET A 1 -5.63 -22.24 -8.80
N ASN A 2 -5.90 -23.25 -7.95
CA ASN A 2 -6.51 -23.07 -6.63
C ASN A 2 -5.74 -22.12 -5.69
N SER A 3 -4.40 -22.19 -5.67
CA SER A 3 -3.57 -21.40 -4.74
C SER A 3 -3.61 -19.89 -4.94
N LEU A 4 -3.82 -19.41 -6.18
CA LEU A 4 -3.85 -17.97 -6.48
C LEU A 4 -5.20 -17.36 -6.09
N GLU A 5 -6.29 -18.11 -6.23
CA GLU A 5 -7.62 -17.68 -5.81
C GLU A 5 -7.76 -17.68 -4.29
N GLU A 6 -7.15 -18.67 -3.61
CA GLU A 6 -7.01 -18.71 -2.15
C GLU A 6 -6.27 -17.48 -1.62
N LEU A 7 -5.09 -17.19 -2.18
CA LEU A 7 -4.30 -16.00 -1.84
C LEU A 7 -5.08 -14.69 -2.07
N LYS A 8 -5.84 -14.61 -3.15
CA LYS A 8 -6.63 -13.41 -3.47
C LYS A 8 -7.80 -13.23 -2.48
N SER A 9 -8.35 -14.30 -1.94
CA SER A 9 -9.45 -14.26 -0.97
C SER A 9 -8.99 -13.77 0.42
N GLU A 10 -7.73 -14.03 0.77
CA GLU A 10 -7.14 -13.68 2.07
C GLU A 10 -6.56 -12.25 2.10
N ILE A 11 -6.24 -11.68 0.94
CA ILE A 11 -5.72 -10.32 0.81
C ILE A 11 -6.90 -9.34 0.80
N THR A 12 -7.24 -8.82 1.99
CA THR A 12 -8.24 -7.75 2.17
C THR A 12 -7.62 -6.36 2.08
N TYR A 13 -8.46 -5.33 1.93
CA TYR A 13 -7.99 -3.93 1.98
C TYR A 13 -7.37 -3.58 3.35
N GLU A 14 -7.92 -4.12 4.44
CA GLU A 14 -7.41 -3.92 5.80
C GLU A 14 -5.99 -4.48 5.95
N ASN A 15 -5.77 -5.72 5.50
CA ASN A 15 -4.44 -6.35 5.51
C ASN A 15 -3.42 -5.52 4.72
N LYS A 16 -3.79 -5.03 3.54
CA LYS A 16 -2.92 -4.14 2.74
C LYS A 16 -2.58 -2.84 3.44
N THR A 17 -3.57 -2.22 4.08
CA THR A 17 -3.38 -0.97 4.83
C THR A 17 -2.42 -1.18 5.99
N ILE A 18 -2.55 -2.29 6.72
CA ILE A 18 -1.63 -2.68 7.80
C ILE A 18 -0.21 -2.84 7.24
N PHE A 19 -0.02 -3.57 6.14
CA PHE A 19 1.30 -3.70 5.50
C PHE A 19 1.86 -2.33 5.09
N GLY A 20 1.05 -1.45 4.50
CA GLY A 20 1.47 -0.10 4.15
C GLY A 20 1.96 0.72 5.37
N VAL A 21 1.20 0.71 6.46
CA VAL A 21 1.56 1.45 7.69
C VAL A 21 2.84 0.88 8.33
N VAL A 22 2.96 -0.45 8.42
CA VAL A 22 4.16 -1.10 8.95
C VAL A 22 5.39 -0.73 8.12
N GLY A 23 5.28 -0.76 6.78
CA GLY A 23 6.36 -0.36 5.89
C GLY A 23 6.85 1.07 6.11
N ILE A 24 5.93 2.02 6.32
CA ILE A 24 6.28 3.42 6.59
C ILE A 24 7.02 3.53 7.93
N ILE A 25 6.49 2.92 9.00
CA ILE A 25 7.10 2.98 10.33
C ILE A 25 8.51 2.38 10.30
N VAL A 26 8.66 1.18 9.71
CA VAL A 26 9.96 0.50 9.59
C VAL A 26 10.93 1.32 8.75
N GLY A 27 10.48 1.92 7.64
CA GLY A 27 11.31 2.80 6.81
C GLY A 27 11.86 4.00 7.56
N PHE A 28 11.03 4.70 8.35
CA PHE A 28 11.49 5.83 9.16
C PHE A 28 12.40 5.40 10.32
N LEU A 29 12.16 4.24 10.93
CA LEU A 29 13.07 3.69 11.95
C LEU A 29 14.44 3.35 11.36
N PHE A 30 14.49 2.77 10.17
CA PHE A 30 15.75 2.43 9.50
C PHE A 30 16.51 3.69 9.09
N TRP A 31 15.81 4.73 8.64
CA TRP A 31 16.43 6.03 8.40
C TRP A 31 17.05 6.64 9.66
N ALA A 32 16.33 6.58 10.79
CA ALA A 32 16.82 7.10 12.07
C ALA A 32 18.06 6.34 12.58
N ILE A 33 18.15 5.04 12.31
CA ILE A 33 19.30 4.20 12.68
C ILE A 33 20.47 4.40 11.70
N GLY A 34 20.20 4.57 10.40
CA GLY A 34 21.18 4.72 9.33
C GLY A 34 21.57 6.17 8.99
N HIS A 35 21.27 7.13 9.87
CA HIS A 35 21.20 8.57 9.57
C HIS A 35 22.49 9.27 9.05
N PRO A 36 23.70 8.68 9.03
CA PRO A 36 24.79 9.26 8.22
C PRO A 36 24.96 8.63 6.82
N ALA A 37 24.40 7.45 6.56
CA ALA A 37 24.69 6.66 5.35
C ALA A 37 23.53 6.57 4.35
N ILE A 38 22.27 6.66 4.83
CA ILE A 38 21.09 6.56 3.97
C ILE A 38 20.43 7.94 3.81
N GLY A 39 20.39 8.44 2.58
CA GLY A 39 19.70 9.68 2.27
C GLY A 39 18.20 9.58 2.53
N ILE A 40 17.58 10.63 3.06
CA ILE A 40 16.12 10.63 3.27
C ILE A 40 15.34 10.45 1.95
N GLY A 41 15.92 10.89 0.83
CA GLY A 41 15.36 10.67 -0.50
C GLY A 41 15.22 9.19 -0.87
N ASP A 42 16.22 8.36 -0.53
CA ASP A 42 16.20 6.93 -0.82
C ASP A 42 15.10 6.23 -0.03
N VAL A 43 14.96 6.61 1.24
CA VAL A 43 13.91 6.06 2.13
C VAL A 43 12.52 6.41 1.59
N LEU A 44 12.30 7.66 1.15
CA LEU A 44 11.02 8.08 0.58
C LEU A 44 10.65 7.28 -0.67
N ILE A 45 11.64 6.99 -1.53
CA ILE A 45 11.42 6.16 -2.73
C ILE A 45 11.08 4.72 -2.33
N LEU A 46 11.76 4.16 -1.33
CA LEU A 46 11.54 2.80 -0.85
C LEU A 46 10.17 2.60 -0.18
N ILE A 47 9.67 3.60 0.55
CA ILE A 47 8.35 3.54 1.19
C ILE A 47 7.20 3.97 0.26
N PHE A 48 7.49 4.51 -0.93
CA PHE A 48 6.48 4.95 -1.89
C PHE A 48 5.37 3.91 -2.17
N PRO A 49 5.67 2.62 -2.40
CA PRO A 49 4.62 1.60 -2.59
C PRO A 49 3.77 1.38 -1.33
N CYS A 50 4.36 1.56 -0.14
CA CYS A 50 3.66 1.40 1.13
C CYS A 50 2.60 2.49 1.29
N ILE A 51 2.89 3.72 0.84
CA ILE A 51 1.93 4.83 0.84
C ILE A 51 0.72 4.51 -0.03
N PHE A 52 0.92 3.94 -1.22
CA PHE A 52 -0.21 3.60 -2.10
C PHE A 52 -1.04 2.43 -1.59
N LEU A 53 -0.49 1.53 -0.78
CA LEU A 53 -1.27 0.45 -0.17
C LEU A 53 -2.32 0.96 0.82
N ILE A 54 -2.08 2.12 1.44
CA ILE A 54 -3.01 2.76 2.36
C ILE A 54 -4.17 3.39 1.58
N ILE A 55 -3.91 3.87 0.35
CA ILE A 55 -4.91 4.57 -0.45
C ILE A 55 -5.86 3.55 -1.10
N PRO A 56 -7.19 3.72 -1.02
CA PRO A 56 -8.13 2.82 -1.67
C PRO A 56 -7.91 2.78 -3.19
N ASN A 57 -7.75 1.58 -3.75
CA ASN A 57 -7.47 1.37 -5.18
C ASN A 57 -8.47 2.04 -6.14
N GLN A 58 -9.70 2.33 -5.68
CA GLN A 58 -10.74 3.01 -6.47
C GLN A 58 -10.47 4.50 -6.67
N THR A 59 -9.69 5.12 -5.79
CA THR A 59 -9.33 6.55 -5.88
C THR A 59 -8.18 6.80 -6.86
N ILE A 60 -7.37 5.77 -7.13
CA ILE A 60 -6.20 5.86 -8.01
C ILE A 60 -6.56 5.37 -9.40
N LYS A 61 -6.74 6.32 -10.33
CA LYS A 61 -6.82 6.01 -11.76
C LYS A 61 -5.49 5.36 -12.19
N ASN A 62 -5.54 4.12 -12.70
CA ASN A 62 -4.39 3.33 -13.14
C ASN A 62 -3.46 2.78 -12.04
N SER A 63 -4.00 2.34 -10.89
CA SER A 63 -3.22 1.69 -9.82
C SER A 63 -2.28 0.57 -10.29
N LYS A 64 -2.68 -0.22 -11.30
CA LYS A 64 -1.84 -1.26 -11.91
C LYS A 64 -0.59 -0.71 -12.60
N ALA A 65 -0.70 0.40 -13.33
CA ALA A 65 0.45 1.01 -13.99
C ALA A 65 1.42 1.58 -12.96
N LEU A 66 0.90 2.19 -11.90
CA LEU A 66 1.68 2.70 -10.78
C LEU A 66 2.44 1.58 -10.04
N ALA A 67 1.79 0.43 -9.83
CA ALA A 67 2.43 -0.75 -9.26
C ALA A 67 3.60 -1.25 -10.12
N ILE A 68 3.40 -1.34 -11.45
CA ILE A 68 4.46 -1.76 -12.38
C ILE A 68 5.63 -0.78 -12.37
N ILE A 69 5.36 0.53 -12.41
CA ILE A 69 6.40 1.57 -12.33
C ILE A 69 7.18 1.43 -11.02
N SER A 70 6.48 1.24 -9.90
CA SER A 70 7.10 1.05 -8.59
C SER A 70 7.99 -0.19 -8.57
N ILE A 71 7.54 -1.32 -9.13
CA ILE A 71 8.36 -2.54 -9.25
C ILE A 71 9.64 -2.26 -10.04
N VAL A 72 9.55 -1.59 -11.20
CA VAL A 72 10.72 -1.30 -12.04
C VAL A 72 11.73 -0.42 -11.30
N ILE A 73 11.26 0.64 -10.64
CA ILE A 73 12.13 1.54 -9.86
C ILE A 73 12.81 0.77 -8.73
N LEU A 74 12.07 -0.05 -7.98
CA LEU A 74 12.63 -0.81 -6.87
C LEU A 74 13.60 -1.90 -7.31
N LEU A 75 13.39 -2.52 -8.48
CA LEU A 75 14.37 -3.45 -9.05
C LEU A 75 15.69 -2.74 -9.39
N LEU A 76 15.64 -1.51 -9.90
CA LEU A 76 16.85 -0.71 -10.11
C LEU A 76 17.54 -0.38 -8.79
N PHE A 77 16.78 0.04 -7.77
CA PHE A 77 17.32 0.29 -6.42
C PHE A 77 17.91 -0.96 -5.78
N LEU A 78 17.32 -2.13 -6.02
CA LEU A 78 17.85 -3.40 -5.55
C LEU A 78 19.22 -3.69 -6.18
N LEU A 79 19.37 -3.48 -7.49
CA LEU A 79 20.65 -3.67 -8.19
C LEU A 79 21.72 -2.70 -7.67
N VAL A 80 21.36 -1.44 -7.47
CA VAL A 80 22.26 -0.43 -6.87
C VAL A 80 22.65 -0.84 -5.45
N GLY A 81 21.70 -1.25 -4.61
CA GLY A 81 21.97 -1.70 -3.24
C GLY A 81 22.86 -2.94 -3.17
N ILE A 82 22.67 -3.92 -4.06
CA ILE A 82 23.54 -5.11 -4.14
C ILE A 82 24.95 -4.69 -4.57
N SER A 83 25.06 -3.75 -5.51
CA SER A 83 26.35 -3.25 -5.98
C SER A 83 27.08 -2.47 -4.88
N SER A 84 26.36 -1.64 -4.11
CA SER A 84 26.88 -0.93 -2.94
C SER A 84 27.40 -1.90 -1.89
N LEU A 85 26.58 -2.90 -1.51
CA LEU A 85 26.96 -3.95 -0.56
C LEU A 85 28.19 -4.73 -1.02
N PHE A 86 28.34 -4.96 -2.33
CA PHE A 86 29.52 -5.62 -2.86
C PHE A 86 30.78 -4.76 -2.65
N ILE A 87 30.74 -3.46 -2.99
CA ILE A 87 31.86 -2.53 -2.83
C ILE A 87 32.21 -2.35 -1.33
N THR A 88 31.23 -1.99 -0.50
CA THR A 88 30.98 -2.63 0.79
C THR A 88 32.05 -3.57 1.35
N VAL A 89 31.81 -4.83 1.00
CA VAL A 89 32.51 -6.00 1.49
C VAL A 89 33.88 -6.17 0.84
N THR A 90 34.05 -5.84 -0.44
CA THR A 90 35.30 -6.12 -1.17
C THR A 90 36.36 -5.04 -0.98
N ASP A 91 35.94 -3.78 -0.88
CA ASP A 91 36.86 -2.64 -0.97
C ASP A 91 36.99 -1.93 0.38
N TYR A 92 35.85 -1.64 1.05
CA TYR A 92 35.85 -0.89 2.31
C TYR A 92 36.16 -1.77 3.53
N MET A 93 35.61 -2.98 3.61
CA MET A 93 35.85 -3.87 4.76
C MET A 93 37.34 -4.20 4.97
N PRO A 94 38.13 -4.55 3.92
CA PRO A 94 39.56 -4.82 4.08
C PRO A 94 40.38 -3.56 4.39
N SER A 95 39.87 -2.37 4.05
CA SER A 95 40.51 -1.08 4.28
C SER A 95 39.91 -0.31 5.47
N SER A 96 39.15 -0.99 6.33
CA SER A 96 38.46 -0.41 7.50
C SER A 96 39.37 0.41 8.41
N TYR A 97 40.64 0.04 8.53
CA TYR A 97 41.67 0.77 9.28
C TYR A 97 41.97 2.19 8.77
N MET A 98 41.57 2.54 7.54
CA MET A 98 41.73 3.89 6.98
C MET A 98 40.59 4.84 7.36
N PHE A 99 39.53 4.35 8.01
CA PHE A 99 38.34 5.12 8.35
C PHE A 99 38.23 5.36 9.86
N TYR A 100 37.29 6.23 10.26
CA TYR A 100 36.92 6.36 11.68
C TYR A 100 36.28 5.06 12.18
N ASP A 101 36.51 4.75 13.45
CA ASP A 101 36.02 3.54 14.09
C ASP A 101 34.50 3.40 13.96
N GLY A 102 34.02 2.23 13.54
CA GLY A 102 32.61 1.96 13.30
C GLY A 102 32.04 2.48 11.97
N TYR A 103 32.79 3.22 11.15
CA TYR A 103 32.27 3.78 9.90
C TYR A 103 31.84 2.69 8.91
N VAL A 104 32.72 1.72 8.63
CA VAL A 104 32.44 0.66 7.64
C VAL A 104 31.31 -0.24 8.12
N GLU A 105 31.21 -0.49 9.42
CA GLU A 105 30.13 -1.24 10.05
C GLU A 105 28.78 -0.53 9.89
N THR A 106 28.74 0.80 10.07
CA THR A 106 27.51 1.58 9.83
C THR A 106 27.11 1.60 8.37
N MET A 107 28.07 1.63 7.45
CA MET A 107 27.83 1.56 6.00
C MET A 107 27.30 0.17 5.59
N LEU A 108 27.89 -0.91 6.11
CA LEU A 108 27.42 -2.27 5.89
C LEU A 108 26.00 -2.47 6.45
N LEU A 109 25.72 -1.97 7.65
CA LEU A 109 24.38 -2.01 8.23
C LEU A 109 23.38 -1.25 7.36
N ALA A 110 23.75 -0.07 6.85
CA ALA A 110 22.92 0.72 5.96
C ALA A 110 22.58 -0.02 4.65
N ASP A 111 23.58 -0.63 4.01
CA ASP A 111 23.38 -1.43 2.79
C ASP A 111 22.41 -2.59 3.02
N ILE A 112 22.55 -3.32 4.14
CA ILE A 112 21.67 -4.43 4.50
C ILE A 112 20.23 -3.93 4.75
N LEU A 113 20.07 -2.86 5.52
CA LEU A 113 18.75 -2.29 5.82
C LEU A 113 18.06 -1.77 4.55
N GLN A 114 18.81 -1.15 3.64
CA GLN A 114 18.30 -0.71 2.34
C GLN A 114 17.80 -1.89 1.50
N LEU A 115 18.54 -3.00 1.45
CA LEU A 115 18.10 -4.21 0.73
C LEU A 115 16.83 -4.81 1.32
N ILE A 116 16.73 -4.87 2.65
CA ILE A 116 15.53 -5.37 3.35
C ILE A 116 14.32 -4.48 3.01
N LEU A 117 14.47 -3.16 3.09
CA LEU A 117 13.42 -2.20 2.71
C LEU A 117 13.03 -2.33 1.25
N CYS A 118 13.99 -2.56 0.35
CA CYS A 118 13.73 -2.71 -1.07
C CYS A 118 12.93 -3.97 -1.37
N ILE A 119 13.25 -5.09 -0.72
CA ILE A 119 12.48 -6.35 -0.80
C ILE A 119 11.06 -6.15 -0.25
N TYR A 120 10.94 -5.46 0.89
CA TYR A 120 9.64 -5.14 1.48
C TYR A 120 8.80 -4.25 0.56
N GLY A 121 9.42 -3.23 -0.03
CA GLY A 121 8.81 -2.35 -1.02
C GLY A 121 8.34 -3.12 -2.25
N LEU A 122 9.12 -4.09 -2.74
CA LEU A 122 8.75 -4.95 -3.87
C LEU A 122 7.53 -5.81 -3.53
N PHE A 123 7.48 -6.37 -2.32
CA PHE A 123 6.31 -7.09 -1.83
C PHE A 123 5.08 -6.17 -1.78
N CYS A 124 5.23 -4.94 -1.29
CA CYS A 124 4.15 -3.97 -1.25
C CYS A 124 3.68 -3.56 -2.67
N ALA A 125 4.62 -3.37 -3.59
CA ALA A 125 4.33 -3.07 -4.98
C ALA A 125 3.61 -4.23 -5.68
N PHE A 126 3.96 -5.48 -5.34
CA PHE A 126 3.21 -6.66 -5.78
C PHE A 126 1.78 -6.67 -5.22
N LEU A 127 1.58 -6.38 -3.93
CA LEU A 127 0.24 -6.30 -3.33
C LEU A 127 -0.64 -5.23 -3.99
N LEU A 128 -0.06 -4.14 -4.51
CA LEU A 128 -0.81 -3.14 -5.28
C LEU A 128 -1.39 -3.69 -6.59
N THR A 129 -0.76 -4.70 -7.20
CA THR A 129 -1.25 -5.32 -8.45
C THR A 129 -2.52 -6.13 -8.24
N ILE A 130 -2.75 -6.62 -7.01
CA ILE A 130 -3.91 -7.44 -6.66
C ILE A 130 -5.11 -6.51 -6.46
N PRO A 131 -6.20 -6.64 -7.22
CA PRO A 131 -7.40 -5.84 -6.97
C PRO A 131 -8.06 -6.32 -5.67
N THR A 132 -8.37 -5.38 -4.78
CA THR A 132 -9.18 -5.61 -3.57
C THR A 132 -10.45 -4.79 -3.68
N GLU A 133 -11.59 -5.43 -3.43
CA GLU A 133 -12.85 -4.70 -3.28
C GLU A 133 -12.78 -3.90 -1.98
N PRO A 134 -13.16 -2.61 -1.98
CA PRO A 134 -13.25 -1.88 -0.72
C PRO A 134 -14.41 -2.44 0.10
N GLU A 135 -14.28 -2.30 1.42
CA GLU A 135 -15.28 -2.66 2.41
C GLU A 135 -16.67 -2.09 2.06
N GLN A 136 -16.73 -0.88 1.49
CA GLN A 136 -17.97 -0.24 1.04
C GLN A 136 -18.67 -0.96 -0.13
N ALA A 137 -17.95 -1.69 -0.99
CA ALA A 137 -18.54 -2.47 -2.07
C ALA A 137 -19.09 -3.82 -1.58
N VAL A 138 -18.39 -4.44 -0.62
CA VAL A 138 -18.85 -5.67 0.06
C VAL A 138 -20.11 -5.38 0.88
N MET A 139 -20.13 -4.25 1.59
CA MET A 139 -21.29 -3.81 2.36
C MET A 139 -22.49 -3.48 1.46
N LYS A 140 -22.26 -2.93 0.25
CA LYS A 140 -23.31 -2.73 -0.77
C LYS A 140 -23.85 -4.06 -1.31
N SER A 141 -23.00 -5.05 -1.60
CA SER A 141 -23.44 -6.34 -2.14
C SER A 141 -24.19 -7.18 -1.10
N PHE A 142 -23.72 -7.16 0.15
CA PHE A 142 -24.38 -7.84 1.25
C PHE A 142 -25.75 -7.22 1.52
N ASN A 143 -25.83 -5.90 1.63
CA ASN A 143 -27.10 -5.21 1.86
C ASN A 143 -28.07 -5.48 0.70
N ASN A 144 -27.65 -5.39 -0.56
CA ASN A 144 -28.51 -5.74 -1.70
C ASN A 144 -29.04 -7.18 -1.67
N ASN A 145 -28.26 -8.14 -1.20
CA ASN A 145 -28.69 -9.53 -1.05
C ASN A 145 -29.61 -9.74 0.17
N THR A 146 -29.34 -9.09 1.30
CA THR A 146 -30.23 -9.10 2.47
C THR A 146 -31.58 -8.48 2.12
N ILE A 147 -31.56 -7.40 1.33
CA ILE A 147 -32.78 -6.70 0.93
C ILE A 147 -33.59 -7.54 -0.06
N LYS A 148 -32.96 -8.15 -1.07
CA LYS A 148 -33.64 -9.05 -2.01
C LYS A 148 -34.44 -10.16 -1.30
N ASN A 149 -33.97 -10.62 -0.14
CA ASN A 149 -34.63 -11.64 0.67
C ASN A 149 -35.67 -11.09 1.65
N SER A 150 -35.72 -9.78 1.89
CA SER A 150 -36.61 -9.13 2.88
C SER A 150 -37.94 -8.62 2.31
N GLY A 151 -38.15 -8.68 0.99
CA GLY A 151 -39.39 -8.22 0.35
C GLY A 151 -39.65 -6.71 0.44
N ILE A 152 -38.67 -5.93 0.90
CA ILE A 152 -38.77 -4.46 1.01
C ILE A 152 -38.69 -3.85 -0.39
N LYS A 153 -39.73 -3.11 -0.79
CA LYS A 153 -39.81 -2.40 -2.06
C LYS A 153 -39.29 -0.98 -1.86
N TYR A 154 -38.22 -0.62 -2.58
CA TYR A 154 -37.66 0.72 -2.55
C TYR A 154 -38.34 1.64 -3.56
N ASP A 155 -38.55 2.89 -3.16
CA ASP A 155 -39.15 3.91 -4.03
C ASP A 155 -38.11 4.53 -4.97
N LYS A 156 -36.88 4.75 -4.46
CA LYS A 156 -35.76 5.34 -5.21
C LYS A 156 -34.42 4.72 -4.77
N TYR A 157 -33.36 5.00 -5.52
CA TYR A 157 -31.98 4.63 -5.18
C TYR A 157 -31.11 5.88 -5.14
N CYS A 158 -30.15 5.91 -4.22
CA CYS A 158 -29.20 7.01 -4.12
C CYS A 158 -28.27 7.07 -5.35
N SER A 159 -28.13 8.25 -5.96
CA SER A 159 -27.27 8.49 -7.13
C SER A 159 -25.78 8.31 -6.83
N GLU A 160 -25.34 8.63 -5.62
CA GLU A 160 -23.92 8.58 -5.22
C GLU A 160 -23.47 7.17 -4.82
N CYS A 161 -24.31 6.44 -4.08
CA CYS A 161 -23.90 5.16 -3.49
C CYS A 161 -24.76 3.96 -3.88
N GLY A 162 -25.90 4.17 -4.52
CA GLY A 162 -26.81 3.10 -4.93
C GLY A 162 -27.66 2.51 -3.80
N HIS A 163 -27.65 3.07 -2.60
CA HIS A 163 -28.46 2.60 -1.47
C HIS A 163 -29.96 2.80 -1.75
N GLY A 164 -30.77 1.77 -1.49
CA GLY A 164 -32.22 1.82 -1.64
C GLY A 164 -32.86 2.75 -0.60
N LEU A 165 -33.69 3.68 -1.06
CA LEU A 165 -34.33 4.70 -0.25
C LEU A 165 -35.78 4.31 0.02
N ILE A 166 -36.16 4.31 1.30
CA ILE A 166 -37.53 4.05 1.79
C ILE A 166 -38.05 5.35 2.38
N ASN A 167 -39.28 5.75 2.03
CA ASN A 167 -39.93 6.93 2.61
C ASN A 167 -39.17 8.26 2.36
N ASN A 168 -38.50 8.38 1.21
CA ASN A 168 -37.89 9.62 0.71
C ASN A 168 -37.04 10.40 1.77
N PRO A 169 -35.96 9.80 2.30
CA PRO A 169 -35.18 10.40 3.37
C PRO A 169 -34.38 11.62 2.87
N ARG A 170 -34.17 12.63 3.74
CA ARG A 170 -33.36 13.83 3.43
C ARG A 170 -31.87 13.54 3.19
N PHE A 171 -31.38 12.47 3.80
CA PHE A 171 -29.99 12.03 3.72
C PHE A 171 -29.96 10.54 3.39
N CYS A 172 -29.00 10.14 2.57
CA CYS A 172 -28.81 8.74 2.25
C CYS A 172 -28.26 8.00 3.48
N PRO A 173 -28.94 6.94 3.99
CA PRO A 173 -28.44 6.17 5.12
C PRO A 173 -27.18 5.35 4.80
N GLY A 174 -26.90 5.12 3.50
CA GLY A 174 -25.71 4.38 3.06
C GLY A 174 -24.42 5.20 2.99
N CYS A 175 -24.49 6.48 2.62
CA CYS A 175 -23.29 7.30 2.40
C CYS A 175 -23.35 8.71 3.00
N GLY A 176 -24.45 9.08 3.67
CA GLY A 176 -24.62 10.39 4.28
C GLY A 176 -24.86 11.54 3.29
N THR A 177 -24.83 11.29 1.97
CA THR A 177 -25.09 12.33 0.96
C THR A 177 -26.49 12.89 1.11
N LYS A 178 -26.61 14.22 1.09
CA LYS A 178 -27.88 14.93 1.03
C LYS A 178 -28.59 14.62 -0.29
N LEU A 179 -29.83 14.16 -0.22
CA LEU A 179 -30.61 13.79 -1.40
C LEU A 179 -31.33 15.04 -1.92
N ILE A 180 -31.08 15.36 -3.19
CA ILE A 180 -31.55 16.58 -3.85
C ILE A 180 -32.82 16.24 -4.61
N ASP A 181 -33.91 15.96 -3.90
CA ASP A 181 -35.26 15.85 -4.48
C ASP A 181 -36.27 16.33 -3.42
N PHE A 182 -36.35 17.65 -3.27
CA PHE A 182 -37.51 18.33 -2.69
C PHE A 182 -37.93 19.38 -3.72
N GLU A 183 -38.72 18.97 -4.70
CA GLU A 183 -39.60 19.93 -5.36
C GLU A 183 -40.78 20.14 -4.40
N GLU A 184 -40.96 21.40 -3.98
CA GLU A 184 -42.16 21.90 -3.29
C GLU A 184 -43.43 21.70 -4.12
#